data_AF-A0A8H6Z5D4-F1
#
_entry.id   AF-A0A8H6Z5D4-F1
#
_cell.length_a   1.000
_cell.length_b   1.000
_cell.length_c   1.000
_cell.angle_alpha   90.00
_cell.angle_beta   90.00
_cell.angle_gamma   90.00
#
_symmetry.space_group_name_H-M   'P 1'
#
loop_
_entity.id
_entity.type
_entity.pdbx_description
1 polymer ?
#
loop_
_entity_poly.entity_id
_entity_poly.type
_entity_poly.pdbx_seq_one_letter_code
_entity_poly.pdbx_strand_id
1 'polypeptide(L)'
;MTVLHSSPRQSELSPILCAIANFELSTGSVDKLFGFPEGETELLLQGLHSVLRVPSKGYDGISSHHASFLDFLNDPDRSQIFYISSLDRRMVLARSLLKICAGDPKECSDLFLSRVVSNNLIPFITSLAPTAELCPLIELMNDEYILEMTCDLECMSSWIKNIPSAPRVLVERWEKYTTISSEQTSVLSPEFYSRAPSNAHAALSTTGADRNHGKRRGLRHSVHERRSAVTERRLF
;
A
#
# COMPACT_ATOMS: atom_id res chain seq x y z
N MET A 1 24.57 -17.93 -24.03
CA MET A 1 24.48 -18.16 -22.56
C MET A 1 24.52 -16.79 -21.90
N THR A 2 23.36 -16.17 -21.69
CA THR A 2 23.23 -14.99 -20.83
C THR A 2 23.13 -15.48 -19.41
N VAL A 3 24.16 -15.20 -18.61
CA VAL A 3 24.18 -15.55 -17.20
C VAL A 3 23.13 -14.69 -16.49
N LEU A 4 22.17 -15.33 -15.83
CA LEU A 4 21.16 -14.73 -14.93
C LEU A 4 21.85 -14.16 -13.68
N HIS A 5 22.70 -13.15 -13.85
CA HIS A 5 23.58 -12.66 -12.77
C HIS A 5 22.97 -11.56 -11.91
N SER A 6 21.74 -11.13 -12.18
CA SER A 6 21.04 -10.16 -11.34
C SER A 6 19.69 -10.72 -10.97
N SER A 7 19.69 -11.64 -10.00
CA SER A 7 18.51 -11.76 -9.14
C SER A 7 18.22 -10.34 -8.62
N PRO A 8 16.95 -9.87 -8.64
CA PRO A 8 16.57 -8.56 -8.10
C PRO A 8 17.33 -8.34 -6.80
N ARG A 9 17.99 -7.20 -6.63
CA ARG A 9 18.60 -6.97 -5.32
C ARG A 9 17.44 -6.99 -4.35
N GLN A 10 17.54 -7.80 -3.31
CA GLN A 10 16.49 -7.97 -2.30
C GLN A 10 15.93 -6.63 -1.79
N SER A 11 16.78 -5.59 -1.76
CA SER A 11 16.44 -4.20 -1.43
C SER A 11 15.45 -3.54 -2.41
N GLU A 12 15.41 -3.94 -3.67
CA GLU A 12 14.55 -3.39 -4.73
C GLU A 12 13.17 -4.07 -4.73
N LEU A 13 13.14 -5.38 -4.46
CA LEU A 13 11.90 -6.16 -4.51
C LEU A 13 10.93 -5.81 -3.37
N SER A 14 11.45 -5.51 -2.18
CA SER A 14 10.62 -5.25 -1.00
C SER A 14 9.73 -3.99 -1.14
N PRO A 15 10.23 -2.82 -1.59
CA PRO A 15 9.39 -1.66 -1.89
C PRO A 15 8.32 -1.94 -2.96
N ILE A 16 8.67 -2.70 -4.00
CA ILE A 16 7.73 -3.08 -5.07
C ILE A 16 6.59 -3.92 -4.51
N LEU A 17 6.91 -4.95 -3.72
CA LEU A 17 5.91 -5.80 -3.07
C LEU A 17 5.02 -5.00 -2.10
N CYS A 18 5.59 -4.05 -1.38
CA CYS A 18 4.83 -3.14 -0.53
C CYS A 18 3.86 -2.29 -1.36
N ALA A 19 4.29 -1.78 -2.51
CA ALA A 19 3.43 -0.98 -3.39
C ALA A 19 2.26 -1.80 -3.94
N ILE A 20 2.54 -2.97 -4.51
CA ILE A 20 1.53 -3.87 -5.12
C ILE A 20 0.52 -4.37 -4.09
N ALA A 21 0.95 -4.58 -2.84
CA ALA A 21 0.06 -5.03 -1.77
C ALA A 21 -0.89 -3.93 -1.25
N ASN A 22 -0.59 -2.65 -1.51
CA ASN A 22 -1.40 -1.52 -1.06
C ASN A 22 -2.13 -0.82 -2.21
N PHE A 23 -1.67 -1.01 -3.45
CA PHE A 23 -2.16 -0.31 -4.63
C PHE A 23 -2.19 -1.25 -5.84
N GLU A 24 -3.27 -1.20 -6.62
CA GLU A 24 -3.33 -1.87 -7.91
C GLU A 24 -2.49 -1.08 -8.91
N LEU A 25 -1.20 -1.41 -9.06
CA LEU A 25 -0.26 -0.69 -9.93
C LEU A 25 0.10 -1.52 -11.15
N SER A 26 0.21 -0.87 -12.33
CA SER A 26 0.80 -1.49 -13.51
C SER A 26 2.33 -1.56 -13.37
N THR A 27 3.00 -2.38 -14.18
CA THR A 27 4.48 -2.43 -14.21
C THR A 27 5.09 -1.06 -14.52
N GLY A 28 4.57 -0.35 -15.52
CA GLY A 28 5.03 1.00 -15.87
C GLY A 28 4.77 2.04 -14.77
N SER A 29 3.68 1.87 -14.02
CA SER A 29 3.37 2.71 -12.86
C SER A 29 4.39 2.50 -11.72
N VAL A 30 4.81 1.25 -11.49
CA VAL A 30 5.86 0.91 -10.52
C VAL A 30 7.22 1.43 -10.97
N ASP A 31 7.57 1.30 -12.26
CA ASP A 31 8.81 1.85 -12.81
C ASP A 31 8.90 3.36 -12.56
N LYS A 32 7.83 4.10 -12.85
CA LYS A 32 7.75 5.54 -12.57
C LYS A 32 7.85 5.86 -11.08
N LEU A 33 7.14 5.09 -10.24
CA LEU A 33 7.11 5.30 -8.79
C LEU A 33 8.48 5.16 -8.13
N PHE A 34 9.31 4.25 -8.63
CA PHE A 34 10.64 3.99 -8.08
C PHE A 34 11.78 4.54 -8.94
N GLY A 35 11.48 5.19 -10.07
CA GLY A 35 12.47 5.76 -10.98
C GLY A 35 13.30 4.70 -11.71
N PHE A 36 12.69 3.54 -12.00
CA PHE A 36 13.35 2.48 -12.76
C PHE A 36 13.28 2.73 -14.27
N PRO A 37 14.20 2.12 -15.05
CA PRO A 37 14.04 2.03 -16.50
C PRO A 37 12.72 1.33 -16.88
N GLU A 38 12.15 1.70 -18.03
CA GLU A 38 10.93 1.06 -18.54
C GLU A 38 11.14 -0.46 -18.71
N GLY A 39 10.24 -1.24 -18.11
CA GLY A 39 10.26 -2.71 -18.16
C GLY A 39 11.10 -3.35 -17.06
N GLU A 40 11.81 -2.58 -16.24
CA GLU A 40 12.62 -3.10 -15.14
C GLU A 40 11.75 -3.85 -14.11
N THR A 41 10.57 -3.31 -13.77
CA THR A 41 9.64 -3.99 -12.85
C THR A 41 9.22 -5.36 -13.39
N GLU A 42 8.98 -5.49 -14.70
CA GLU A 42 8.64 -6.79 -15.30
C GLU A 42 9.78 -7.79 -15.14
N LEU A 43 11.03 -7.36 -15.37
CA LEU A 43 12.22 -8.18 -15.15
C LEU A 43 12.38 -8.56 -13.68
N LEU A 44 12.18 -7.62 -12.75
CA LEU A 44 12.33 -7.86 -11.32
C LEU A 44 11.27 -8.84 -10.79
N LEU A 45 10.06 -8.82 -11.37
CA LEU A 45 8.95 -9.69 -10.98
C LEU A 45 8.90 -11.01 -11.77
N GLN A 46 9.78 -11.22 -12.75
CA GLN A 46 9.80 -12.44 -13.56
C GLN A 46 9.93 -13.72 -12.70
N GLY A 47 10.67 -13.66 -11.60
CA GLY A 47 10.81 -14.78 -10.66
C GLY A 47 9.55 -15.07 -9.82
N LEU A 48 8.55 -14.18 -9.84
CA LEU A 48 7.34 -14.26 -9.01
C LEU A 48 6.08 -14.57 -9.81
N HIS A 49 6.16 -14.93 -11.09
CA HIS A 49 4.98 -15.29 -11.90
C HIS A 49 4.15 -16.47 -11.34
N SER A 50 4.72 -17.30 -10.45
CA SER A 50 3.96 -18.36 -9.79
C SER A 50 2.99 -17.85 -8.71
N VAL A 51 3.21 -16.64 -8.19
CA VAL A 51 2.42 -16.05 -7.10
C VAL A 51 1.78 -14.70 -7.49
N LEU A 52 2.31 -14.04 -8.52
CA LEU A 52 1.84 -12.78 -9.06
C LEU A 52 1.45 -12.93 -10.53
N ARG A 53 0.28 -12.39 -10.89
CA ARG A 53 -0.08 -12.07 -12.27
C ARG A 53 0.56 -10.75 -12.63
N VAL A 54 1.59 -10.80 -13.47
CA VAL A 54 2.25 -9.63 -14.05
C VAL A 54 1.82 -9.52 -15.52
N PRO A 55 1.04 -8.49 -15.90
CA PRO A 55 0.63 -8.31 -17.28
C PRO A 55 1.83 -7.91 -18.16
N SER A 56 1.98 -8.53 -19.32
CA SER A 56 3.11 -8.30 -20.21
C SER A 56 3.06 -6.93 -20.92
N LYS A 57 1.86 -6.35 -21.08
CA LYS A 57 1.63 -5.04 -21.72
C LYS A 57 0.33 -4.42 -21.21
N GLY A 58 0.30 -3.08 -21.17
CA GLY A 58 -0.91 -2.30 -20.95
C GLY A 58 -1.00 -1.64 -19.58
N TYR A 59 -2.20 -1.19 -19.24
CA TYR A 59 -2.52 -0.47 -18.00
C TYR A 59 -3.11 -1.40 -16.93
N ASP A 60 -3.03 -2.71 -17.14
CA ASP A 60 -3.55 -3.69 -16.18
C ASP A 60 -2.68 -3.68 -14.91
N GLY A 61 -3.34 -3.77 -13.75
CA GLY A 61 -2.67 -3.86 -12.46
C GLY A 61 -2.01 -5.21 -12.23
N ILE A 62 -0.86 -5.19 -11.56
CA ILE A 62 -0.22 -6.38 -10.99
C ILE A 62 -1.13 -6.89 -9.85
N SER A 63 -1.41 -8.19 -9.83
CA SER A 63 -2.29 -8.80 -8.82
C SER A 63 -1.73 -10.12 -8.32
N SER A 64 -2.06 -10.52 -7.08
CA SER A 64 -1.68 -11.83 -6.55
C SER A 64 -2.61 -12.93 -7.06
N HIS A 65 -2.06 -14.10 -7.39
CA HIS A 65 -2.89 -15.27 -7.72
C HIS A 65 -3.65 -15.82 -6.52
N HIS A 66 -3.13 -15.62 -5.31
CA HIS A 66 -3.71 -16.15 -4.07
C HIS A 66 -3.65 -15.11 -2.96
N ALA A 67 -4.76 -14.94 -2.23
CA ALA A 67 -4.83 -14.08 -1.05
C ALA A 67 -3.79 -14.46 0.02
N SER A 68 -3.47 -15.75 0.12
CA SER A 68 -2.45 -16.26 1.05
C SER A 68 -1.04 -15.71 0.80
N PHE A 69 -0.76 -15.16 -0.39
CA PHE A 69 0.50 -14.49 -0.66
C PHE A 69 0.58 -13.14 0.08
N LEU A 70 -0.51 -12.37 0.09
CA LEU A 70 -0.58 -11.13 0.87
C LEU A 70 -0.56 -11.44 2.38
N ASP A 71 -1.24 -12.49 2.82
CA ASP A 71 -1.17 -12.95 4.22
C ASP A 71 0.27 -13.32 4.62
N PHE A 72 1.00 -14.00 3.71
CA PHE A 72 2.41 -14.32 3.92
C PHE A 72 3.25 -13.05 4.08
N LEU A 73 3.11 -12.07 3.18
CA LEU A 73 3.87 -10.81 3.25
C LEU A 73 3.56 -9.97 4.50
N ASN A 74 2.38 -10.15 5.09
CA ASN A 74 1.95 -9.47 6.32
C ASN A 74 2.29 -10.24 7.60
N ASP A 75 2.92 -11.42 7.50
CA ASP A 75 3.39 -12.19 8.64
C ASP A 75 4.91 -11.99 8.80
N PRO A 76 5.38 -11.28 9.84
CA PRO A 76 6.80 -10.98 10.02
C PRO A 76 7.67 -12.21 10.24
N ASP A 77 7.12 -13.27 10.88
CA ASP A 77 7.86 -14.49 11.18
C ASP A 77 8.05 -15.34 9.91
N ARG A 78 7.05 -15.34 9.02
CA ARG A 78 7.08 -16.11 7.77
C ARG A 78 7.81 -15.39 6.65
N SER A 79 7.53 -14.11 6.44
CA SER A 79 8.10 -13.35 5.33
C SER A 79 9.47 -12.74 5.61
N GLN A 80 9.82 -12.57 6.90
CA GLN A 80 11.11 -12.04 7.34
C GLN A 80 11.47 -10.75 6.59
N ILE A 81 12.50 -10.82 5.75
CA ILE A 81 12.97 -9.74 4.90
C ILE A 81 11.96 -9.25 3.86
N PHE A 82 10.86 -9.95 3.61
CA PHE A 82 9.78 -9.52 2.72
C PHE A 82 8.57 -8.96 3.47
N TYR A 83 8.63 -8.81 4.80
CA TYR A 83 7.56 -8.24 5.60
C TYR A 83 7.20 -6.81 5.18
N ILE A 84 6.03 -6.62 4.55
CA ILE A 84 5.67 -5.32 3.95
C ILE A 84 5.02 -4.35 4.94
N SER A 85 4.48 -4.86 6.05
CA SER A 85 3.78 -4.05 7.06
C SER A 85 4.72 -3.31 8.01
N SER A 86 6.05 -3.39 7.81
CA SER A 86 7.00 -2.57 8.57
C SER A 86 6.77 -1.08 8.29
N LEU A 87 6.79 -0.26 9.34
CA LEU A 87 6.61 1.18 9.23
C LEU A 87 7.59 1.81 8.22
N ASP A 88 8.86 1.42 8.26
CA ASP A 88 9.90 1.98 7.39
C ASP A 88 9.57 1.81 5.89
N ARG A 89 9.10 0.63 5.48
CA ARG A 89 8.74 0.36 4.07
C ARG A 89 7.52 1.16 3.64
N ARG A 90 6.51 1.21 4.50
CA ARG A 90 5.30 1.99 4.22
C ARG A 90 5.60 3.49 4.17
N MET A 91 6.54 3.97 4.99
CA MET A 91 7.04 5.35 4.95
C MET A 91 7.81 5.65 3.65
N VAL A 92 8.66 4.73 3.18
CA VAL A 92 9.32 4.87 1.87
C VAL A 92 8.29 4.97 0.75
N LEU A 93 7.29 4.08 0.75
CA LEU A 93 6.21 4.11 -0.23
C LEU A 93 5.40 5.42 -0.16
N ALA A 94 5.04 5.87 1.05
CA ALA A 94 4.36 7.14 1.26
C ALA A 94 5.13 8.32 0.66
N ARG A 95 6.45 8.39 0.91
CA ARG A 95 7.30 9.45 0.33
C ARG A 95 7.32 9.39 -1.19
N SER A 96 7.43 8.20 -1.79
CA SER A 96 7.44 8.04 -3.24
C SER A 96 6.11 8.49 -3.87
N LEU A 97 4.98 8.10 -3.28
CA LEU A 97 3.66 8.50 -3.76
C LEU A 97 3.44 10.02 -3.64
N LEU A 98 3.78 10.60 -2.49
CA LEU A 98 3.64 12.05 -2.28
C LEU A 98 4.55 12.85 -3.22
N LYS A 99 5.74 12.34 -3.56
CA LYS A 99 6.61 12.97 -4.56
C LYS A 99 5.95 13.03 -5.94
N ILE A 100 5.21 11.98 -6.34
CA ILE A 100 4.44 12.01 -7.58
C ILE A 100 3.34 13.08 -7.48
N CYS A 101 2.59 13.11 -6.38
CA CYS A 101 1.53 14.11 -6.18
C CYS A 101 2.02 15.56 -6.05
N ALA A 102 3.28 15.74 -5.70
CA ALA A 102 3.95 17.04 -5.64
C ALA A 102 4.54 17.48 -7.00
N GLY A 103 4.61 16.58 -7.98
CA GLY A 103 5.12 16.87 -9.32
C GLY A 103 4.12 17.63 -10.20
N ASP A 104 4.54 17.96 -11.43
CA ASP A 104 3.63 18.51 -12.44
C ASP A 104 2.63 17.43 -12.88
N PRO A 105 1.30 17.65 -12.76
CA PRO A 105 0.29 16.69 -13.20
C PRO A 105 0.46 16.24 -14.66
N LYS A 106 1.05 17.10 -15.50
CA LYS A 106 1.30 16.79 -16.93
C LYS A 106 2.40 15.75 -17.12
N GLU A 107 3.36 15.68 -16.20
CA GLU A 107 4.41 14.66 -16.23
C GLU A 107 3.86 13.30 -15.78
N CYS A 108 2.85 13.31 -14.90
CA CYS A 108 2.05 12.13 -14.55
C CYS A 108 1.00 11.81 -15.63
N SER A 109 1.46 11.66 -16.87
CA SER A 109 0.68 11.20 -18.04
C SER A 109 0.05 9.81 -17.87
N ASP A 110 0.37 9.10 -16.79
CA ASP A 110 -0.24 7.83 -16.45
C ASP A 110 -1.57 8.06 -15.72
N LEU A 111 -2.66 8.10 -16.50
CA LEU A 111 -4.04 8.17 -15.99
C LEU A 111 -4.33 7.08 -14.95
N PHE A 112 -3.65 5.94 -15.03
CA PHE A 112 -3.82 4.84 -14.09
C PHE A 112 -3.22 5.16 -12.74
N LEU A 113 -1.99 5.70 -12.70
CA LEU A 113 -1.38 6.19 -11.45
C LEU A 113 -2.25 7.25 -10.79
N SER A 114 -2.73 8.23 -11.56
CA SER A 114 -3.60 9.29 -11.01
C SER A 114 -4.82 8.71 -10.29
N ARG A 115 -5.56 7.82 -10.97
CA ARG A 115 -6.78 7.23 -10.40
C ARG A 115 -6.51 6.35 -9.17
N VAL A 116 -5.46 5.54 -9.20
CA VAL A 116 -5.13 4.61 -8.11
C VAL A 116 -4.67 5.39 -6.88
N VAL A 117 -3.87 6.42 -7.10
CA VAL A 117 -3.39 7.32 -6.05
C VAL A 117 -4.53 8.13 -5.45
N SER A 118 -5.40 8.73 -6.27
CA SER A 118 -6.51 9.56 -5.76
C SER A 118 -7.49 8.81 -4.86
N ASN A 119 -7.69 7.50 -5.06
CA ASN A 119 -8.61 6.71 -4.22
C ASN A 119 -7.98 6.10 -2.96
N ASN A 120 -6.66 5.84 -2.97
CA ASN A 120 -6.02 5.05 -1.91
C ASN A 120 -4.92 5.80 -1.16
N LEU A 121 -4.47 6.95 -1.65
CA LEU A 121 -3.37 7.68 -1.02
C LEU A 121 -3.76 8.14 0.39
N ILE A 122 -4.88 8.84 0.56
CA ILE A 122 -5.26 9.35 1.88
C ILE A 122 -5.49 8.22 2.89
N PRO A 123 -6.28 7.16 2.60
CA PRO A 123 -6.39 6.01 3.51
C PRO A 123 -5.02 5.40 3.86
N PHE A 124 -4.12 5.29 2.86
CA PHE A 124 -2.78 4.77 3.09
C PHE A 124 -1.96 5.66 4.02
N ILE A 125 -1.88 6.97 3.77
CA ILE A 125 -1.13 7.92 4.59
C ILE A 125 -1.69 8.00 6.01
N THR A 126 -3.02 8.10 6.14
CA THR A 126 -3.69 8.27 7.44
C THR A 126 -3.63 7.02 8.32
N SER A 127 -3.38 5.85 7.73
CA SER A 127 -3.11 4.61 8.47
C SER A 127 -1.67 4.49 8.98
N LEU A 128 -0.79 5.46 8.68
CA LEU A 128 0.54 5.59 9.28
C LEU A 128 0.47 6.41 10.58
N ALA A 129 1.48 6.27 11.44
CA ALA A 129 1.61 7.15 12.59
C ALA A 129 1.81 8.62 12.13
N PRO A 130 1.09 9.59 12.70
CA PRO A 130 1.30 11.01 12.43
C PRO A 130 2.77 11.39 12.62
N THR A 131 3.39 11.92 11.55
CA THR A 131 4.82 12.22 11.53
C THR A 131 5.10 13.50 10.76
N ALA A 132 5.95 14.36 11.34
CA ALA A 132 6.37 15.62 10.73
C ALA A 132 7.21 15.40 9.46
N GLU A 133 7.74 14.19 9.27
CA GLU A 133 8.58 13.86 8.13
C GLU A 133 7.85 13.97 6.78
N LEU A 134 6.54 13.71 6.75
CA LEU A 134 5.76 13.79 5.51
C LEU A 134 5.26 15.22 5.22
N CYS A 135 5.26 16.11 6.21
CA CYS A 135 4.70 17.47 6.08
C CYS A 135 5.23 18.24 4.87
N PRO A 136 6.56 18.28 4.58
CA PRO A 136 7.06 19.02 3.42
C PRO A 136 6.51 18.49 2.09
N LEU A 137 6.33 17.18 1.97
CA LEU A 137 5.79 16.57 0.74
C LEU A 137 4.28 16.80 0.62
N ILE A 138 3.55 16.71 1.74
CA ILE A 138 2.11 17.01 1.78
C ILE A 138 1.87 18.49 1.43
N GLU A 139 2.72 19.39 1.91
CA GLU A 139 2.66 20.82 1.58
C GLU A 139 2.94 21.09 0.09
N LEU A 140 3.73 20.25 -0.57
CA LEU A 140 4.02 20.38 -2.00
C LEU A 140 2.98 19.71 -2.91
N MET A 141 2.00 18.98 -2.38
CA MET A 141 0.95 18.36 -3.19
C MET A 141 0.21 19.39 -4.03
N ASN A 142 -0.10 19.04 -5.28
CA ASN A 142 -0.89 19.88 -6.17
C ASN A 142 -2.34 20.00 -5.67
N ASP A 143 -2.88 21.22 -5.69
CA ASP A 143 -4.25 21.53 -5.30
C ASP A 143 -5.29 20.71 -6.08
N GLU A 144 -5.04 20.45 -7.37
CA GLU A 144 -5.92 19.65 -8.23
C GLU A 144 -6.02 18.20 -7.71
N TYR A 145 -4.90 17.58 -7.33
CA TYR A 145 -4.91 16.24 -6.74
C TYR A 145 -5.65 16.21 -5.40
N ILE A 146 -5.46 17.23 -4.55
CA ILE A 146 -6.17 17.29 -3.27
C ILE A 146 -7.68 17.38 -3.49
N LEU A 147 -8.11 18.19 -4.46
CA LEU A 147 -9.53 18.33 -4.80
C LEU A 147 -10.14 17.07 -5.41
N GLU A 148 -9.37 16.24 -6.11
CA GLU A 148 -9.85 14.94 -6.59
C GLU A 148 -10.08 13.92 -5.46
N MET A 149 -9.34 14.03 -4.36
CA MET A 149 -9.39 13.12 -3.20
C MET A 149 -10.54 13.41 -2.22
N THR A 150 -11.71 13.81 -2.74
CA THR A 150 -12.84 14.34 -1.94
C THR A 150 -13.33 13.45 -0.79
N CYS A 151 -13.27 12.13 -0.92
CA CYS A 151 -13.91 11.21 0.03
C CYS A 151 -13.21 11.11 1.39
N ASP A 152 -11.93 11.50 1.50
CA ASP A 152 -11.10 11.23 2.69
C ASP A 152 -10.40 12.47 3.25
N LEU A 153 -10.75 13.67 2.78
CA LEU A 153 -10.11 14.92 3.23
C LEU A 153 -10.24 15.14 4.75
N GLU A 154 -11.34 14.71 5.36
CA GLU A 154 -11.53 14.76 6.82
C GLU A 154 -10.52 13.89 7.57
N CYS A 155 -10.28 12.67 7.07
CA CYS A 155 -9.29 11.75 7.63
C CYS A 155 -7.89 12.38 7.57
N MET A 156 -7.53 13.00 6.45
CA MET A 156 -6.24 13.67 6.29
C MET A 156 -6.11 14.90 7.19
N SER A 157 -7.15 15.75 7.26
CA SER A 157 -7.16 16.93 8.14
C SER A 157 -6.98 16.55 9.61
N SER A 158 -7.72 15.53 10.07
CA SER A 158 -7.57 14.97 11.41
C SER A 158 -6.17 14.40 11.65
N TRP A 159 -5.62 13.66 10.69
CA TRP A 159 -4.28 13.09 10.78
C TRP A 159 -3.20 14.18 10.90
N ILE A 160 -3.27 15.24 10.09
CA ILE A 160 -2.31 16.36 10.12
C ILE A 160 -2.34 17.09 11.46
N LYS A 161 -3.53 17.31 12.04
CA LYS A 161 -3.68 17.94 13.37
C LYS A 161 -3.00 17.15 14.49
N ASN A 162 -2.86 15.83 14.32
CA ASN A 162 -2.21 14.96 15.29
C ASN A 162 -0.69 14.88 15.11
N ILE A 163 -0.12 15.53 14.08
CA ILE A 163 1.34 15.58 13.90
C ILE A 163 1.95 16.56 14.91
N PRO A 164 2.92 16.11 15.74
CA PRO A 164 3.65 17.02 16.61
C PRO A 164 4.35 18.10 15.79
N SER A 165 4.08 19.37 16.11
CA SER A 165 4.64 20.52 15.39
C SER A 165 4.23 20.63 13.91
N ALA A 166 3.02 20.17 13.56
CA ALA A 166 2.45 20.41 12.24
C ALA A 166 2.52 21.91 11.88
N PRO A 167 2.99 22.29 10.68
CA PRO A 167 2.93 23.68 10.24
C PRO A 167 1.49 24.17 10.26
N ARG A 168 1.22 25.29 10.93
CA ARG A 168 -0.14 25.86 11.03
C ARG A 168 -0.76 26.11 9.65
N VAL A 169 0.04 26.59 8.71
CA VAL A 169 -0.36 26.83 7.31
C VAL A 169 -0.85 25.55 6.64
N LEU A 170 -0.20 24.41 6.93
CA LEU A 170 -0.62 23.11 6.41
C LEU A 170 -1.98 22.69 6.98
N VAL A 171 -2.17 22.82 8.30
CA VAL A 171 -3.46 22.51 8.94
C VAL A 171 -4.58 23.36 8.34
N GLU A 172 -4.39 24.68 8.27
CA GLU A 172 -5.39 25.62 7.73
C GLU A 172 -5.72 25.32 6.25
N ARG A 173 -4.71 24.94 5.45
CA ARG A 173 -4.90 24.55 4.05
C ARG A 173 -5.80 23.33 3.92
N TRP A 174 -5.57 22.28 4.71
CA TRP A 174 -6.38 21.05 4.62
C TRP A 174 -7.78 21.24 5.20
N GLU A 175 -7.95 22.04 6.26
CA GLU A 175 -9.28 22.43 6.74
C GLU A 175 -10.09 23.17 5.67
N LYS A 176 -9.46 24.08 4.92
CA LYS A 176 -10.10 24.79 3.80
C LYS A 176 -10.62 23.81 2.74
N TYR A 177 -9.86 22.78 2.38
CA TYR A 177 -10.33 21.77 1.41
C TYR A 177 -11.49 20.93 1.94
N THR A 178 -11.47 20.56 3.22
CA THR A 178 -12.62 19.91 3.86
C THR A 178 -13.88 20.77 3.75
N THR A 179 -13.78 22.08 4.01
CA THR A 179 -14.91 23.01 3.85
C THR A 179 -15.40 23.07 2.40
N ILE A 180 -14.51 23.25 1.42
CA ILE A 180 -14.86 23.29 -0.01
C ILE A 180 -15.59 22.00 -0.44
N SER A 181 -15.10 20.83 -0.01
CA SER A 181 -15.72 19.55 -0.33
C SER A 181 -17.12 19.40 0.29
N SER A 182 -17.30 19.86 1.54
CA SER A 182 -18.62 19.87 2.20
C SER A 182 -19.63 20.79 1.52
N GLU A 183 -19.18 21.92 0.96
CA GLU A 183 -20.04 22.83 0.20
C GLU A 183 -20.45 22.23 -1.14
N GLN A 184 -19.51 21.61 -1.87
CA GLN A 184 -19.80 20.98 -3.17
C GLN A 184 -20.80 19.83 -3.06
N THR A 185 -20.71 19.02 -2.01
CA THR A 185 -21.66 17.92 -1.76
C THR A 185 -23.07 18.44 -1.42
N SER A 186 -23.18 19.61 -0.78
CA SER A 186 -24.48 20.22 -0.45
C SER A 186 -25.26 20.77 -1.65
N VAL A 187 -24.55 21.19 -2.71
CA VAL A 187 -25.15 21.78 -3.93
C VAL A 187 -25.67 20.69 -4.89
N LEU A 188 -25.13 19.48 -4.82
CA LEU A 188 -25.63 18.32 -5.54
C LEU A 188 -26.91 17.81 -4.85
N SER A 189 -28.04 18.41 -5.26
CA SER A 189 -29.37 18.16 -4.73
C SER A 189 -29.69 16.65 -4.62
N PRO A 190 -30.33 16.18 -3.52
CA PRO A 190 -30.67 14.77 -3.31
C PRO A 190 -31.48 14.11 -4.43
N GLU A 191 -32.12 14.89 -5.30
CA GLU A 191 -32.93 14.42 -6.41
C GLU A 191 -32.16 13.59 -7.46
N PHE A 192 -30.82 13.73 -7.53
CA PHE A 192 -30.00 12.94 -8.46
C PHE A 192 -29.68 11.51 -7.99
N TYR A 193 -29.78 11.23 -6.68
CA TYR A 193 -29.50 9.90 -6.14
C TYR A 193 -30.72 8.96 -6.17
N SER A 194 -31.91 9.46 -6.50
CA SER A 194 -33.15 8.66 -6.62
C SER A 194 -33.25 7.82 -7.90
N ARG A 195 -32.23 7.84 -8.77
CA ARG A 195 -32.21 7.11 -10.05
C ARG A 195 -31.13 6.01 -10.07
N ALA A 196 -31.07 5.19 -9.03
CA ALA A 196 -30.31 3.94 -9.08
C ALA A 196 -31.00 2.97 -10.08
N PRO A 197 -30.27 2.36 -11.04
CA PRO A 197 -30.84 1.35 -11.92
C PRO A 197 -31.23 0.11 -11.10
N SER A 198 -32.52 -0.22 -11.12
CA SER A 198 -33.17 -1.36 -10.44
C SER A 198 -32.75 -2.75 -10.98
N ASN A 199 -31.49 -2.96 -11.34
CA ASN A 199 -31.01 -4.24 -11.87
C ASN A 199 -29.74 -4.70 -11.13
N ALA A 200 -29.93 -5.23 -9.92
CA ALA A 200 -28.93 -6.05 -9.23
C ALA A 200 -29.61 -7.05 -8.27
N HIS A 201 -30.33 -8.02 -8.82
CA HIS A 201 -30.64 -9.26 -8.12
C HIS A 201 -30.52 -10.43 -9.09
N ALA A 202 -29.34 -11.04 -9.14
CA ALA A 202 -29.14 -12.47 -9.40
C ALA A 202 -27.64 -12.80 -9.41
N ALA A 203 -27.06 -13.14 -8.26
CA ALA A 203 -25.92 -14.05 -8.19
C ALA A 203 -25.75 -14.62 -6.77
N LEU A 204 -26.30 -15.82 -6.60
CA LEU A 204 -25.69 -16.96 -5.91
C LEU A 204 -25.43 -16.84 -4.40
N SER A 205 -26.48 -17.15 -3.65
CA SER A 205 -26.40 -17.90 -2.41
C SER A 205 -26.01 -19.35 -2.71
N THR A 206 -24.88 -19.83 -2.20
CA THR A 206 -24.63 -21.25 -1.96
C THR A 206 -23.78 -21.48 -0.70
N THR A 207 -24.21 -22.48 0.07
CA THR A 207 -23.55 -23.17 1.21
C THR A 207 -23.50 -22.40 2.54
N GLY A 208 -24.10 -22.83 3.66
CA GLY A 208 -24.69 -24.12 4.01
C GLY A 208 -23.79 -24.94 4.92
N ALA A 209 -24.08 -24.87 6.22
CA ALA A 209 -23.97 -25.92 7.23
C ALA A 209 -22.59 -26.40 7.76
N ASP A 210 -22.33 -25.99 9.01
CA ASP A 210 -22.39 -26.87 10.20
C ASP A 210 -21.18 -27.76 10.57
N ARG A 211 -20.92 -27.78 11.90
CA ARG A 211 -20.13 -28.73 12.73
C ARG A 211 -18.60 -28.60 12.80
N ASN A 212 -18.09 -28.17 13.95
CA ASN A 212 -17.56 -29.08 15.00
C ASN A 212 -16.76 -28.32 16.09
N HIS A 213 -17.34 -28.19 17.29
CA HIS A 213 -16.58 -27.85 18.49
C HIS A 213 -15.93 -29.12 19.08
N GLY A 214 -14.72 -29.40 18.60
CA GLY A 214 -13.84 -30.46 19.09
C GLY A 214 -12.88 -29.96 20.18
N LYS A 215 -13.28 -30.18 21.44
CA LYS A 215 -12.49 -30.12 22.68
C LYS A 215 -11.16 -30.88 22.52
N ARG A 216 -9.99 -30.21 22.57
CA ARG A 216 -8.69 -30.88 22.74
C ARG A 216 -7.88 -30.28 23.89
N ARG A 217 -7.49 -31.21 24.78
CA ARG A 217 -6.75 -31.04 26.02
C ARG A 217 -5.30 -30.65 25.73
N GLY A 218 -4.81 -29.61 26.39
CA GLY A 218 -3.37 -29.33 26.48
C GLY A 218 -2.71 -30.32 27.43
N LEU A 219 -1.94 -31.27 26.89
CA LEU A 219 -1.01 -32.08 27.64
C LEU A 219 0.30 -31.31 27.81
N ARG A 220 0.75 -31.22 29.06
CA ARG A 220 2.08 -30.75 29.48
C ARG A 220 3.16 -31.72 29.01
N HIS A 221 4.21 -31.23 28.37
CA HIS A 221 5.56 -31.83 28.38
C HIS A 221 6.55 -30.66 28.37
N SER A 222 7.09 -30.32 29.53
CA SER A 222 8.36 -30.81 30.09
C SER A 222 9.56 -30.32 29.31
N VAL A 223 10.08 -29.20 29.83
CA VAL A 223 11.41 -28.64 29.60
C VAL A 223 12.47 -29.73 29.79
N HIS A 224 13.30 -29.97 28.77
CA HIS A 224 14.56 -30.67 28.98
C HIS A 224 15.71 -29.73 28.59
N GLU A 225 16.26 -29.16 29.65
CA GLU A 225 17.56 -28.52 29.76
C GLU A 225 18.65 -29.47 29.23
N ARG A 226 19.40 -29.04 28.21
CA ARG A 226 20.73 -29.60 27.89
C ARG A 226 21.74 -28.47 27.82
N ARG A 227 22.45 -28.34 28.93
CA ARG A 227 23.77 -27.76 29.03
C ARG A 227 24.72 -28.53 28.12
N SER A 228 25.45 -27.83 27.25
CA SER A 228 26.73 -28.29 26.73
C SER A 228 27.73 -27.16 26.89
N ALA A 229 28.81 -27.48 27.58
CA ALA A 229 29.87 -26.61 27.97
C ALA A 229 31.13 -26.89 27.13
N VAL A 230 32.07 -25.94 27.15
CA VAL A 230 33.51 -26.08 26.87
C VAL A 230 33.84 -26.28 25.37
N THR A 231 34.65 -25.44 24.73
CA THR A 231 36.10 -25.45 24.92
C THR A 231 36.75 -24.15 24.42
N GLU A 232 37.40 -23.47 25.36
CA GLU A 232 38.34 -22.39 25.14
C GLU A 232 39.69 -23.02 24.72
N ARG A 233 40.23 -22.67 23.54
CA ARG A 233 41.61 -22.97 23.16
C ARG A 233 42.35 -21.66 22.95
N ARG A 234 43.18 -21.32 23.94
CA ARG A 234 44.38 -20.47 23.80
C ARG A 234 45.50 -21.27 23.14
N LEU A 235 46.58 -20.57 22.78
CA LEU A 235 47.83 -20.93 22.06
C LEU A 235 47.74 -20.45 20.59
N PHE A 236 48.51 -19.47 20.10
CA PHE A 236 49.77 -18.84 20.51
C PHE A 236 49.72 -17.33 20.23
#